data_AF-A0A658NLJ5-F1
#
_entry.id   AF-A0A658NLJ5-F1
#
_cell.length_a   1.000
_cell.length_b   1.000
_cell.length_c   1.000
_cell.angle_alpha   90.00
_cell.angle_beta   90.00
_cell.angle_gamma   90.00
#
_symmetry.space_group_name_H-M   'P 1'
#
loop_
_entity.id
_entity.type
_entity.pdbx_description
1 polymer ?
#
loop_
_entity_poly.entity_id
_entity_poly.type
_entity_poly.pdbx_seq_one_letter_code
_entity_poly.pdbx_strand_id
1 'polypeptide(L)'
;LLYLQFGWGWLDPLVSLVIAVVIVLGTWGLFRQSLHLAFDGVPEGIDLVEVHAWLSAQPGVVDVHDLHVWALGTSDVALTAHLVMPA
;
A
#
# COMPACT_ATOMS: atom_id res chain seq x y z
N LEU A 1 31.26 22.80 -29.85
CA LEU A 1 31.88 24.15 -29.75
C LEU A 1 30.89 25.23 -29.30
N LEU A 2 29.62 25.22 -29.74
CA LEU A 2 28.58 26.16 -29.27
C LEU A 2 28.21 26.01 -27.77
N TYR A 3 28.19 24.77 -27.24
CA TYR A 3 27.88 24.45 -25.83
C TYR A 3 28.85 25.06 -24.80
N LEU A 4 30.15 25.10 -25.11
CA LEU A 4 31.18 25.65 -24.21
C LEU A 4 31.19 27.19 -24.19
N GLN A 5 30.68 27.85 -25.24
CA GLN A 5 30.67 29.31 -25.32
C GLN A 5 29.49 29.97 -24.57
N PHE A 6 28.36 29.29 -24.44
CA PHE A 6 27.16 29.85 -23.79
C PHE A 6 27.07 29.58 -22.28
N GLY A 7 27.98 28.77 -21.70
CA GLY A 7 27.96 28.47 -20.27
C GLY A 7 26.72 27.68 -19.80
N TRP A 8 26.00 27.04 -20.73
CA TRP A 8 24.75 26.31 -20.46
C TRP A 8 24.96 24.88 -19.94
N GLY A 9 26.12 24.57 -19.36
CA GLY A 9 26.40 23.26 -18.76
C GLY A 9 25.45 22.87 -17.62
N TRP A 10 24.73 23.85 -17.05
CA TRP A 10 23.72 23.65 -16.01
C TRP A 10 22.33 23.32 -16.56
N LEU A 11 22.07 23.58 -17.84
CA LEU A 11 20.76 23.35 -18.45
C LEU A 11 20.48 21.85 -18.57
N ASP A 12 21.49 21.06 -18.90
CA ASP A 12 21.38 19.61 -19.06
C ASP A 12 21.01 18.88 -17.75
N PRO A 13 21.68 19.13 -16.60
CA PRO A 13 21.23 18.59 -15.33
C PRO A 13 19.89 19.16 -14.85
N LEU A 14 19.58 20.43 -15.15
CA LEU A 14 18.28 21.02 -14.80
C LEU A 14 17.13 20.31 -15.55
N VAL A 15 17.26 20.15 -16.86
CA VAL A 15 16.25 19.47 -17.69
C VAL A 15 16.12 18.01 -17.26
N SER A 16 17.24 17.34 -16.96
CA SER A 16 17.23 15.97 -16.43
C SER A 16 16.50 15.87 -15.09
N LEU A 17 16.70 16.84 -14.18
CA LEU A 17 16.00 16.88 -12.89
C LEU A 17 14.50 17.12 -13.08
N VAL A 18 14.11 18.04 -13.97
CA VAL A 18 12.70 18.29 -14.29
C VAL A 18 12.04 17.04 -14.84
N ILE A 19 12.69 16.34 -15.78
CA ILE A 19 12.18 15.08 -16.34
C ILE A 19 12.05 14.01 -15.24
N ALA A 20 13.05 13.88 -14.36
CA ALA A 20 13.00 12.93 -13.24
C ALA A 20 11.81 13.22 -12.31
N VAL A 21 11.55 14.49 -11.98
CA VAL A 21 10.39 14.89 -11.17
C VAL A 21 9.08 14.57 -11.86
N VAL A 22 8.95 14.86 -13.16
CA VAL A 22 7.74 14.53 -13.94
C VAL A 22 7.50 13.02 -13.97
N ILE A 23 8.54 12.21 -14.16
CA ILE A 23 8.44 10.74 -14.13
C ILE A 23 8.03 10.27 -12.74
N VAL A 24 8.63 10.78 -11.67
CA VAL A 24 8.28 10.41 -10.30
C VAL A 24 6.83 10.77 -10.01
N LEU A 25 6.38 11.98 -10.35
CA LEU A 25 4.98 12.38 -10.13
C LEU A 25 4.01 11.55 -10.97
N GLY A 26 4.36 11.24 -12.22
CA GLY A 26 3.54 10.41 -13.11
C GLY A 26 3.47 8.94 -12.67
N THR A 27 4.55 8.41 -12.10
CA THR A 27 4.63 7.02 -11.63
C THR A 27 4.29 6.87 -10.15
N TRP A 28 4.17 7.95 -9.38
CA TRP A 28 3.84 7.91 -7.95
C TRP A 28 2.52 7.19 -7.67
N GLY A 29 1.51 7.39 -8.52
CA GLY A 29 0.22 6.69 -8.40
C GLY A 29 0.36 5.18 -8.53
N LEU A 30 1.01 4.71 -9.60
CA LEU A 30 1.30 3.28 -9.79
C LEU A 30 2.21 2.73 -8.70
N PHE A 31 3.25 3.46 -8.32
CA PHE A 31 4.16 3.06 -7.26
C PHE A 31 3.42 2.89 -5.93
N ARG A 32 2.53 3.81 -5.58
CA ARG A 32 1.70 3.68 -4.36
C ARG A 32 0.75 2.50 -4.45
N GLN A 33 0.17 2.24 -5.62
CA GLN A 33 -0.72 1.10 -5.83
C GLN A 33 0.04 -0.22 -5.75
N SER A 34 1.22 -0.32 -6.37
CA SER A 34 2.10 -1.47 -6.25
C SER A 34 2.62 -1.66 -4.84
N LEU A 35 2.90 -0.58 -4.10
CA LEU A 35 3.20 -0.67 -2.67
C LEU A 35 1.98 -1.11 -1.87
N HIS A 36 0.79 -0.60 -2.14
CA HIS A 36 -0.44 -1.02 -1.45
C HIS A 36 -0.71 -2.52 -1.66
N LEU A 37 -0.52 -3.01 -2.88
CA LEU A 37 -0.60 -4.45 -3.21
C LEU A 37 0.55 -5.25 -2.60
N ALA A 38 1.78 -4.73 -2.60
CA ALA A 38 2.93 -5.42 -2.01
C ALA A 38 2.90 -5.43 -0.47
N PHE A 39 2.23 -4.44 0.14
CA PHE A 39 1.93 -4.41 1.56
C PHE A 39 0.71 -5.26 1.93
N ASP A 40 -0.04 -5.78 0.94
CA ASP A 40 -0.90 -6.96 0.97
C ASP A 40 -1.63 -7.24 2.30
N GLY A 41 -2.12 -6.19 2.96
CA GLY A 41 -2.57 -6.29 4.34
C GLY A 41 -4.05 -6.52 4.49
N VAL A 42 -4.85 -5.87 3.65
CA VAL A 42 -6.32 -5.83 3.75
C VAL A 42 -6.90 -5.32 2.43
N PRO A 43 -7.98 -5.92 1.89
CA PRO A 43 -8.72 -5.35 0.76
C PRO A 43 -9.14 -3.90 1.01
N GLU A 44 -9.10 -3.06 -0.04
CA GLU A 44 -9.61 -1.68 0.05
C GLU A 44 -11.06 -1.68 0.53
N GLY A 45 -11.31 -1.12 1.72
CA GLY A 45 -12.64 -1.02 2.33
C GLY A 45 -12.91 -1.97 3.50
N ILE A 46 -11.97 -2.84 3.87
CA ILE A 46 -12.07 -3.61 5.12
C ILE A 46 -11.14 -2.99 6.16
N ASP A 47 -11.70 -2.63 7.33
CA ASP A 47 -10.92 -2.19 8.48
C ASP A 47 -10.67 -3.38 9.42
N LEU A 48 -9.41 -3.83 9.52
CA LEU A 48 -9.02 -4.91 10.42
C LEU A 48 -9.40 -4.62 11.88
N VAL A 49 -9.40 -3.35 12.29
CA VAL A 49 -9.75 -2.95 13.65
C VAL A 49 -11.24 -3.17 13.89
N GLU A 50 -12.08 -2.83 12.92
CA GLU A 50 -13.53 -3.07 13.00
C GLU A 50 -13.85 -4.57 13.02
N VAL A 51 -13.19 -5.34 12.16
CA VAL A 51 -13.35 -6.80 12.10
C VAL A 51 -12.87 -7.47 13.40
N HIS A 52 -11.73 -7.04 13.94
CA HIS A 52 -11.21 -7.53 15.23
C HIS A 52 -12.16 -7.21 16.38
N ALA A 53 -12.65 -5.97 16.44
CA ALA A 53 -13.61 -5.55 17.46
C ALA A 53 -14.92 -6.34 17.37
N TRP A 54 -15.42 -6.57 16.14
CA TRP A 54 -16.63 -7.36 15.91
C TRP A 54 -16.46 -8.82 16.33
N LEU A 55 -15.32 -9.45 15.98
CA LEU A 55 -15.00 -10.82 16.39
C LEU A 55 -14.84 -10.94 17.90
N SER A 56 -14.16 -9.98 18.53
CA SER A 56 -13.96 -9.93 19.99
C SER A 56 -15.26 -9.69 20.77
N ALA A 57 -16.26 -9.06 20.13
CA ALA A 57 -17.57 -8.84 20.72
C ALA A 57 -18.50 -10.07 20.64
N GLN A 58 -18.11 -11.13 19.91
CA GLN A 58 -18.93 -12.33 19.80
C GLN A 58 -18.97 -13.12 21.12
N PRO A 59 -20.13 -13.64 21.52
CA PRO A 59 -20.26 -14.39 22.77
C PRO A 59 -19.41 -15.66 22.73
N GLY A 60 -18.52 -15.81 23.71
CA GLY A 60 -17.60 -16.95 23.80
C GLY A 60 -16.21 -16.69 23.23
N VAL A 61 -15.93 -15.50 22.69
CA VAL A 61 -14.57 -15.10 22.31
C VAL A 61 -13.92 -14.37 23.48
N VAL A 62 -12.81 -14.91 23.98
CA VAL A 62 -11.97 -14.31 25.03
C VAL A 62 -10.87 -13.46 24.42
N ASP A 63 -10.32 -13.92 23.30
CA ASP A 63 -9.25 -13.21 22.60
C ASP A 63 -9.21 -13.56 21.11
N VAL A 64 -8.68 -12.64 20.30
CA VAL A 64 -8.52 -12.81 18.84
C VAL A 64 -7.08 -12.51 18.46
N HIS A 65 -6.37 -13.54 18.00
CA HIS A 65 -5.00 -13.46 17.54
C HIS A 65 -4.89 -13.73 16.04
N ASP A 66 -3.81 -13.23 15.44
CA ASP A 66 -3.38 -13.56 14.08
C ASP A 66 -4.48 -13.36 13.01
N LEU A 67 -5.25 -12.27 13.14
CA LEU A 67 -6.28 -11.89 12.17
C LEU A 67 -5.62 -11.44 10.87
N HIS A 68 -5.76 -12.25 9.82
CA HIS A 68 -5.27 -11.97 8.48
C HIS A 68 -6.41 -11.99 7.48
N VAL A 69 -6.43 -11.00 6.59
CA VAL A 69 -7.45 -10.84 5.54
C VAL A 69 -6.75 -10.66 4.21
N TRP A 70 -7.11 -11.46 3.22
CA TRP A 70 -6.54 -11.41 1.87
C TRP A 70 -7.63 -11.45 0.81
N ALA A 71 -7.40 -10.73 -0.29
CA ALA A 71 -8.25 -10.84 -1.47
C ALA A 71 -7.91 -12.12 -2.24
N LEU A 72 -8.90 -12.97 -2.52
CA LEU A 72 -8.77 -14.13 -3.42
C LEU A 72 -9.02 -13.77 -4.89
N GLY A 73 -9.60 -12.59 -5.13
CA GLY A 73 -9.88 -12.06 -6.46
C GLY A 73 -10.47 -10.65 -6.38
N THR A 74 -11.12 -10.19 -7.45
CA THR A 74 -11.77 -8.86 -7.48
C THR A 74 -13.02 -8.76 -6.61
N SER A 75 -13.63 -9.88 -6.25
CA SER A 75 -14.92 -9.93 -5.52
C SER A 75 -14.89 -10.82 -4.29
N ASP A 76 -13.89 -11.69 -4.17
CA ASP A 76 -13.81 -12.70 -3.12
C ASP A 76 -12.71 -12.31 -2.14
N VAL A 77 -13.07 -12.27 -0.86
CA VAL A 77 -12.16 -12.00 0.26
C VAL A 77 -12.17 -13.20 1.17
N ALA A 78 -10.98 -13.64 1.57
CA ALA A 78 -10.83 -14.66 2.61
C ALA A 78 -10.18 -14.05 3.86
N LEU A 79 -10.57 -14.60 5.00
CA LEU A 79 -10.15 -14.18 6.33
C LEU A 79 -9.78 -15.41 7.13
N THR A 80 -8.66 -15.33 7.85
CA THR A 80 -8.24 -16.32 8.85
C THR A 80 -7.98 -15.61 10.17
N ALA A 81 -8.45 -16.20 11.27
CA ALA A 81 -8.24 -15.67 12.62
C ALA A 81 -8.18 -16.82 13.63
N HIS A 82 -7.42 -16.62 14.71
CA HIS A 82 -7.42 -17.53 15.86
C HIS A 82 -8.28 -16.94 16.98
N LEU A 83 -9.37 -17.63 17.30
CA LEU A 83 -10.28 -17.26 18.40
C LEU A 83 -9.97 -18.13 19.62
N VAL A 84 -9.70 -17.48 20.75
CA VAL A 84 -9.59 -18.15 22.05
C VAL A 84 -10.99 -18.20 22.66
N MET A 85 -11.49 -19.40 22.96
CA MET A 85 -12.79 -19.60 23.61
C MET A 85 -12.60 -20.17 25.02
N PRO A 86 -13.39 -19.72 26.02
CA PRO A 86 -13.36 -20.31 27.35
C PRO A 86 -14.00 -21.70 27.33
N ALA A 87 -13.49 -22.61 28.17
CA ALA A 87 -13.96 -24.00 28.29
C ALA A 87 -15.34 -24.12 28.95
#